data_AF-A0A840GKT9-F1
#
_entry.id   AF-A0A840GKT9-F1
#
_cell.length_a   1.000
_cell.length_b   1.000
_cell.length_c   1.000
_cell.angle_alpha   90.00
_cell.angle_beta   90.00
_cell.angle_gamma   90.00
#
_symmetry.space_group_name_H-M   'P 1'
#
loop_
_entity.id
_entity.type
_entity.pdbx_description
1 polymer ?
#
loop_
_entity_poly.entity_id
_entity_poly.type
_entity_poly.pdbx_seq_one_letter_code
_entity_poly.pdbx_strand_id
1 'polypeptide(L)'
;MSLTALGDPVGGLNGCAAVLVALIHARNTGQAQFIDLAQIECMMPLAVPWITLQSFGVTPARYGNRHPQFVPHGCFRCAGEDNRIVIAATDADTWQRLGPAYWQAGLEGRIPEICGSSPCH
;
A
#
# COMPACT_ATOMS: atom_id res chain seq x y z
N MET A 1 9.17 8.05 14.15
CA MET A 1 8.38 8.08 12.91
C MET A 1 8.92 9.23 12.07
N SER A 2 9.99 9.00 11.30
CA SER A 2 10.35 9.95 10.27
C SER A 2 9.24 9.81 9.22
N LEU A 3 8.26 10.71 9.26
CA LEU A 3 7.51 11.00 8.05
C LEU A 3 8.54 11.62 7.12
N THR A 4 9.25 10.77 6.38
CA THR A 4 9.88 11.20 5.13
C THR A 4 8.80 11.98 4.40
N ALA A 5 9.05 13.26 4.12
CA ALA A 5 8.10 14.12 3.42
C ALA A 5 7.84 13.51 2.04
N LEU A 6 6.86 12.61 1.95
CA LEU A 6 6.71 11.68 0.82
C LEU A 6 6.51 12.43 -0.50
N GLY A 7 5.96 13.63 -0.42
CA GLY A 7 5.81 14.56 -1.55
C GLY A 7 7.14 15.04 -2.14
N ASP A 8 8.23 15.08 -1.38
CA ASP A 8 9.54 15.54 -1.86
C ASP A 8 10.18 14.55 -2.84
N PRO A 9 10.42 13.26 -2.49
CA PRO A 9 10.98 12.31 -3.43
C PRO A 9 10.02 12.01 -4.58
N VAL A 10 8.71 11.94 -4.33
CA VAL A 10 7.71 11.69 -5.38
C VAL A 10 7.62 12.88 -6.34
N GLY A 11 7.55 14.10 -5.82
CA GLY A 11 7.58 15.32 -6.62
C GLY A 11 8.89 15.47 -7.40
N GLY A 12 10.03 15.16 -6.79
CA GLY A 12 11.33 15.18 -7.45
C GLY A 12 11.44 14.19 -8.61
N LEU A 13 10.93 12.96 -8.45
CA LEU A 13 10.85 11.96 -9.52
C LEU A 13 9.97 12.43 -10.69
N ASN A 14 8.78 12.96 -10.39
CA ASN A 14 7.88 13.49 -11.41
C ASN A 14 8.47 14.72 -12.12
N GLY A 15 9.11 15.62 -11.39
CA GLY A 15 9.81 16.77 -11.94
C GLY A 15 10.98 16.38 -12.86
N CYS A 16 11.78 15.38 -12.45
CA CYS A 16 12.84 14.81 -13.29
C CYS A 16 12.27 14.26 -14.61
N ALA A 17 11.19 13.47 -14.53
CA ALA A 17 10.52 12.96 -15.71
C ALA A 17 9.97 14.08 -16.62
N ALA A 18 9.33 15.09 -16.04
CA ALA A 18 8.80 16.24 -16.78
C ALA A 18 9.91 17.01 -17.53
N VAL A 19 11.06 17.25 -16.88
CA VAL A 19 12.22 17.90 -17.51
C VAL A 19 12.77 17.05 -18.65
N LEU A 20 12.93 15.74 -18.46
CA LEU A 20 13.41 14.85 -19.53
C LEU A 20 12.48 14.85 -20.73
N VAL A 21 11.16 14.82 -20.51
CA VAL A 21 10.16 14.91 -21.57
C VAL A 21 10.24 16.26 -22.30
N ALA A 22 10.36 17.37 -21.56
CA ALA A 22 10.51 18.70 -22.15
C ALA A 22 11.80 18.84 -22.97
N LEU A 23 12.91 18.24 -22.53
CA LEU A 23 14.17 18.22 -23.28
C LEU A 23 14.05 17.40 -24.58
N ILE A 24 13.39 16.24 -24.54
CA ILE A 24 13.10 15.44 -25.74
C ILE A 24 12.23 16.24 -26.71
N HIS A 25 11.19 16.92 -26.20
CA HIS A 25 10.35 17.79 -27.01
C HIS A 25 11.17 18.90 -27.67
N ALA A 26 11.96 19.64 -26.89
CA ALA A 26 12.79 20.73 -27.39
C ALA A 26 13.81 20.26 -28.43
N ARG A 27 14.40 19.07 -28.28
CA ARG A 27 15.31 18.49 -29.28
C ARG A 27 14.59 18.18 -30.60
N ASN A 28 13.34 17.76 -30.54
CA ASN A 28 12.57 17.36 -31.72
C ASN A 28 11.90 18.55 -32.43
N THR A 29 11.51 19.58 -31.69
CA THR A 29 10.70 20.69 -32.23
C THR A 29 11.42 22.04 -32.22
N GLY A 30 12.51 22.17 -31.47
CA GLY A 30 13.17 23.45 -31.20
C GLY A 30 12.40 24.35 -30.22
N GLN A 31 11.31 23.87 -29.61
CA GLN A 31 10.45 24.68 -28.73
C GLN A 31 10.62 24.28 -27.26
N ALA A 32 10.69 25.27 -26.37
CA ALA A 32 10.69 25.04 -24.93
C ALA A 32 9.27 24.79 -24.40
N GLN A 33 9.18 24.21 -23.20
CA GLN A 33 7.92 24.03 -22.47
C GLN A 33 8.05 24.59 -21.06
N PHE A 34 6.96 25.22 -20.58
CA PHE A 34 6.81 25.57 -19.18
C PHE A 34 6.24 24.37 -18.42
N ILE A 35 6.85 24.02 -17.29
CA ILE A 35 6.43 22.90 -16.45
C ILE A 35 5.85 23.48 -15.15
N ASP A 36 4.55 23.28 -14.95
CA ASP A 36 3.88 23.50 -13.67
C ASP A 36 3.56 22.15 -13.05
N LEU A 37 3.98 21.94 -11.80
CA LEU A 37 3.92 20.65 -11.14
C LEU A 37 3.65 20.84 -9.65
N ALA A 38 2.49 20.38 -9.20
CA ALA A 38 2.14 20.41 -7.79
C ALA A 38 2.49 19.06 -7.12
N GLN A 39 3.15 19.09 -5.96
CA GLN A 39 3.47 17.88 -5.19
C GLN A 39 2.20 17.08 -4.83
N ILE A 40 1.08 17.76 -4.59
CA ILE A 40 -0.19 17.10 -4.28
C ILE A 40 -0.70 16.25 -5.44
N GLU A 41 -0.55 16.72 -6.68
CA GLU A 41 -0.93 15.98 -7.89
C GLU A 41 -0.03 14.76 -8.08
N CYS A 42 1.25 14.92 -7.78
CA CYS A 42 2.22 13.81 -7.83
C CYS A 42 1.90 12.70 -6.81
N MET A 43 1.27 13.05 -5.68
CA MET A 43 0.88 12.09 -4.64
C MET A 43 -0.50 11.45 -4.88
N MET A 44 -1.36 12.05 -5.69
CA MET A 44 -2.71 11.52 -5.96
C MET A 44 -2.75 10.05 -6.39
N PRO A 45 -1.84 9.56 -7.26
CA PRO A 45 -1.80 8.13 -7.63
C PRO A 45 -1.65 7.18 -6.43
N LEU A 46 -0.98 7.61 -5.35
CA LEU A 46 -0.80 6.81 -4.14
C LEU A 46 -2.08 6.70 -3.31
N ALA A 47 -3.06 7.56 -3.55
CA ALA A 47 -4.34 7.59 -2.84
C ALA A 47 -5.49 6.97 -3.66
N VAL A 48 -5.24 6.48 -4.88
CA VAL A 48 -6.27 6.01 -5.82
C VAL A 48 -7.25 5.02 -5.19
N PRO A 49 -6.83 3.94 -4.48
CA PRO A 49 -7.79 2.98 -3.91
C PRO A 49 -8.82 3.64 -2.98
N TRP A 50 -8.39 4.63 -2.18
CA TRP A 50 -9.25 5.34 -1.24
C TRP A 50 -10.16 6.36 -1.93
N ILE A 51 -9.64 7.09 -2.92
CA ILE A 51 -10.43 8.02 -3.75
C ILE A 51 -11.52 7.25 -4.51
N THR A 52 -11.19 6.07 -5.03
CA THR A 52 -12.14 5.19 -5.71
C THR A 52 -13.25 4.72 -4.77
N LEU A 53 -12.93 4.23 -3.57
CA LEU A 53 -13.94 3.84 -2.58
C LEU A 53 -14.86 5.02 -2.20
N GLN A 54 -14.28 6.19 -1.98
CA GLN A 54 -15.06 7.39 -1.66
C GLN A 54 -16.01 7.78 -2.81
N SER A 55 -15.59 7.59 -4.06
CA SER A 55 -16.42 7.85 -5.25
C SER A 55 -17.63 6.92 -5.35
N PHE A 56 -17.57 5.73 -4.74
CA PHE A 56 -18.71 4.82 -4.58
C PHE A 56 -19.55 5.12 -3.32
N GLY A 57 -19.29 6.21 -2.61
CA GLY A 57 -19.97 6.55 -1.35
C GLY A 57 -19.51 5.71 -0.16
N VAL A 58 -18.42 4.95 -0.29
CA VAL A 58 -17.84 4.15 0.78
C VAL A 58 -16.75 4.93 1.48
N THR A 59 -16.96 5.28 2.75
CA THR A 59 -15.93 5.93 3.58
C THR A 59 -14.82 4.92 3.90
N PRO A 60 -13.57 5.13 3.43
CA PRO A 60 -12.50 4.19 3.70
C PRO A 60 -12.14 4.16 5.19
N ALA A 61 -12.05 2.96 5.77
CA ALA A 61 -11.63 2.79 7.15
C ALA A 61 -10.10 2.68 7.27
N ARG A 62 -9.57 2.96 8.46
CA ARG A 62 -8.16 2.67 8.78
C ARG A 62 -8.05 1.22 9.25
N TYR A 63 -7.39 0.37 8.46
CA TYR A 63 -7.20 -1.06 8.78
C TYR A 63 -5.90 -1.34 9.57
N GLY A 64 -5.09 -0.30 9.81
CA GLY A 64 -3.74 -0.46 10.36
C GLY A 64 -2.86 -1.29 9.43
N ASN A 65 -2.13 -2.26 9.98
CA ASN A 65 -1.27 -3.16 9.19
C ASN A 65 -2.02 -4.36 8.62
N ARG A 66 -3.35 -4.43 8.68
CA ARG A 66 -4.13 -5.57 8.16
C ARG A 66 -4.43 -5.37 6.68
N HIS A 67 -4.40 -6.45 5.91
CA HIS A 67 -4.90 -6.42 4.54
C HIS A 67 -6.44 -6.47 4.51
N PRO A 68 -7.12 -5.70 3.64
CA PRO A 68 -8.58 -5.71 3.56
C PRO A 68 -9.17 -7.02 3.02
N GLN A 69 -8.40 -7.80 2.27
CA GLN A 69 -8.89 -8.99 1.56
C GLN A 69 -8.21 -10.31 1.95
N PHE A 70 -7.05 -10.26 2.62
CA PHE A 70 -6.23 -11.45 2.83
C PHE A 70 -6.00 -11.69 4.32
N VAL A 71 -6.06 -12.96 4.71
CA VAL A 71 -5.77 -13.40 6.07
C VAL A 71 -4.98 -14.70 5.99
N PRO A 72 -3.90 -14.84 6.77
CA PRO A 72 -3.23 -13.85 7.62
C PRO A 72 -2.36 -12.95 6.75
N HIS A 73 -2.66 -11.64 6.77
CA HIS A 73 -1.86 -10.67 6.06
C HIS A 73 -1.75 -9.38 6.87
N GLY A 74 -0.56 -9.13 7.40
CA GLY A 74 -0.27 -7.96 8.21
C GLY A 74 0.86 -8.13 9.21
N CYS A 75 0.92 -7.22 10.17
CA CYS A 75 1.98 -7.16 11.18
C CYS A 75 1.49 -7.74 12.53
N PHE A 76 2.21 -8.75 13.03
CA PHE A 76 1.88 -9.50 14.24
C PHE A 76 2.99 -9.34 15.28
N ARG A 77 2.61 -9.18 16.56
CA ARG A 77 3.57 -9.16 17.67
C ARG A 77 4.13 -10.56 17.92
N CYS A 78 5.42 -10.64 18.23
CA CYS A 78 6.13 -11.86 18.61
C CYS A 78 6.52 -11.84 20.09
N ALA A 79 7.14 -12.92 20.56
CA ALA A 79 7.76 -12.95 21.87
C ALA A 79 8.86 -11.88 21.98
N GLY A 80 8.92 -11.20 23.12
CA GLY A 80 9.81 -10.07 23.37
C GLY A 80 9.13 -8.71 23.20
N GLU A 81 9.74 -7.68 23.76
CA GLU A 81 9.29 -6.30 23.63
C GLU A 81 9.71 -5.77 22.25
N ASP A 82 8.78 -5.10 21.55
CA ASP A 82 8.97 -4.56 20.19
C ASP A 82 9.31 -5.53 19.05
N ASN A 83 9.23 -6.85 19.27
CA ASN A 83 9.38 -7.83 18.20
C ASN A 83 8.09 -7.97 17.39
N ARG A 84 8.19 -7.78 16.07
CA ARG A 84 7.07 -7.91 15.14
C ARG A 84 7.49 -8.63 13.88
N ILE A 85 6.62 -9.51 13.39
CA ILE A 85 6.75 -10.14 12.08
C ILE A 85 5.67 -9.63 11.14
N VAL A 86 5.98 -9.60 9.85
CA VAL A 86 5.00 -9.39 8.79
C VAL A 86 4.72 -10.74 8.16
N ILE A 87 3.45 -11.10 8.09
CA ILE A 87 2.97 -12.30 7.40
C ILE A 87 2.15 -11.83 6.21
N ALA A 88 2.33 -12.47 5.07
CA ALA A 88 1.55 -12.23 3.85
C ALA A 88 1.14 -13.58 3.24
N ALA A 89 -0.04 -14.08 3.59
CA ALA A 89 -0.67 -15.19 2.91
C ALA A 89 -1.70 -14.64 1.92
N THR A 90 -1.52 -14.92 0.64
CA THR A 90 -2.36 -14.39 -0.46
C THR A 90 -3.19 -15.46 -1.16
N ASP A 91 -3.00 -16.73 -0.80
CA ASP A 91 -3.70 -17.87 -1.38
C ASP A 91 -3.90 -19.00 -0.35
N ALA A 92 -4.76 -19.95 -0.71
CA ALA A 92 -5.15 -21.07 0.14
C ALA A 92 -3.98 -22.04 0.43
N ASP A 93 -3.05 -22.24 -0.49
CA ASP A 93 -1.89 -23.13 -0.29
C ASP A 93 -0.97 -22.56 0.79
N THR A 94 -0.65 -21.27 0.68
CA THR A 94 0.15 -20.53 1.67
C THR A 94 -0.52 -20.57 3.03
N TRP A 95 -1.85 -20.42 3.09
CA TRP A 95 -2.60 -20.56 4.34
C TRP A 95 -2.53 -21.97 4.92
N GLN A 96 -2.72 -23.02 4.13
CA GLN A 96 -2.66 -24.40 4.61
C GLN A 96 -1.29 -24.75 5.18
N ARG A 97 -0.22 -24.26 4.56
CA ARG A 97 1.16 -24.50 5.01
C ARG A 97 1.52 -23.68 6.25
N LEU A 98 0.97 -22.47 6.38
CA LEU A 98 1.23 -21.58 7.51
C LEU A 98 0.32 -21.86 8.73
N GLY A 99 -0.89 -22.34 8.49
CA GLY A 99 -1.94 -22.55 9.49
C GLY A 99 -1.48 -23.27 10.76
N PRO A 100 -0.74 -24.40 10.67
CA PRO A 100 -0.24 -25.09 11.85
C PRO A 100 0.63 -24.21 12.74
N ALA A 101 1.57 -23.45 12.15
CA ALA A 101 2.45 -22.55 12.90
C ALA A 101 1.69 -21.32 13.44
N TYR A 102 0.72 -20.82 12.67
CA TYR A 102 -0.14 -19.71 13.07
C TYR A 102 -0.97 -20.04 14.32
N TRP A 103 -1.54 -21.25 14.37
CA TRP A 103 -2.33 -21.73 15.51
C TRP A 103 -1.47 -22.00 16.74
N GLN A 104 -0.29 -22.62 16.56
CA GLN A 104 0.66 -22.84 17.66
C GLN A 104 1.13 -21.53 18.31
N ALA A 105 1.16 -20.44 17.54
CA ALA A 105 1.57 -19.12 18.03
C ALA A 105 0.46 -18.34 18.76
N GLY A 106 -0.77 -18.88 18.88
CA GLY A 106 -1.87 -18.22 19.58
C GLY A 106 -2.38 -16.95 18.89
N LEU A 107 -2.31 -16.92 17.55
CA LEU A 107 -2.67 -15.74 16.75
C LEU A 107 -4.13 -15.75 16.27
N GLU A 108 -4.91 -16.79 16.57
CA GLU A 108 -6.29 -17.02 16.11
C GLU A 108 -7.28 -15.92 16.46
N GLY A 109 -7.17 -15.30 17.64
CA GLY A 109 -8.03 -14.18 18.07
C GLY A 109 -7.81 -12.86 17.30
N ARG A 110 -6.93 -12.86 16.29
CA ARG A 110 -6.61 -11.70 15.45
C ARG A 110 -7.13 -11.81 14.02
N ILE A 111 -7.88 -12.87 13.72
CA ILE A 111 -8.64 -13.04 12.48
C ILE A 111 -9.87 -12.13 12.56
N PRO A 112 -10.10 -11.21 11.61
CA PRO A 112 -11.36 -10.47 11.53
C PRO A 112 -12.54 -11.44 11.27
N GLU A 113 -13.72 -11.17 11.84
CA GLU A 113 -14.99 -11.87 11.54
C GLU A 113 -15.38 -11.89 10.04
N ILE A 114 -14.61 -11.22 9.17
CA ILE A 114 -14.84 -11.12 7.73
C ILE A 114 -14.62 -12.46 7.00
N CYS A 115 -13.76 -13.36 7.49
CA CYS A 115 -13.79 -14.79 7.07
C CYS A 115 -14.85 -15.49 7.95
N GLY A 116 -16.12 -15.18 7.74
CA GLY A 116 -17.24 -15.88 8.38
C GLY A 116 -17.22 -17.35 7.96
N SER A 117 -16.96 -18.25 8.91
CA SER A 117 -17.21 -19.71 8.93
C SER A 117 -16.85 -20.58 7.70
N SER A 118 -16.27 -20.04 6.64
CA SER A 118 -15.92 -20.77 5.42
C SER A 118 -14.45 -20.52 5.07
N PRO A 119 -13.71 -21.54 4.59
CA PRO A 119 -12.35 -21.34 4.13
C PRO A 119 -12.39 -20.35 2.97
N CYS A 120 -11.64 -19.27 3.13
CA CYS A 120 -11.46 -18.25 2.11
C CYS A 120 -10.81 -18.96 0.88
N HIS A 121 -11.64 -19.19 -0.15
CA HIS A 121 -11.33 -19.83 -1.43
C HIS A 121 -10.62 -18.85 -2.37
#